data_AF-A0A955N788-F1
#
_entry.id   AF-A0A955N788-F1
#
_cell.length_a   1.000
_cell.length_b   1.000
_cell.length_c   1.000
_cell.angle_alpha   90.00
_cell.angle_beta   90.00
_cell.angle_gamma   90.00
#
_symmetry.space_group_name_H-M   'P 1'
#
loop_
_entity.id
_entity.type
_entity.pdbx_description
1 polymer ?
#
loop_
_entity_poly.entity_id
_entity_poly.type
_entity_poly.pdbx_seq_one_letter_code
_entity_poly.pdbx_strand_id
1 'polypeptide(L)'
;KEALQADIADFHANSLESVLQSVNLADAEIRYASETWAESLVRFLTHPVVSSLLMTVGILGIMLEMRMPGFGVPGALGLISLALFFWGHGLVQLAGLEEFLLVGLGLILVGLEIFVIPGFGIAGILGIMALMGG
;
A
#
# COMPACT_ATOMS: atom_id res chain seq x y z
N LYS A 1 7.14 -7.69 -32.82
CA LYS A 1 7.08 -7.18 -34.21
C LYS A 1 5.82 -6.37 -34.47
N GLU A 2 4.67 -6.77 -33.93
CA GLU A 2 3.41 -6.01 -34.02
C GLU A 2 3.53 -4.57 -33.50
N ALA A 3 4.24 -4.34 -32.38
CA ALA A 3 4.48 -3.00 -31.85
C ALA A 3 5.30 -2.06 -32.77
N LEU A 4 6.20 -2.61 -33.60
CA LEU A 4 6.97 -1.84 -34.60
C LEU A 4 6.10 -1.47 -35.82
N GLN A 5 5.16 -2.33 -36.19
CA GLN A 5 4.23 -2.05 -37.29
C GLN A 5 3.13 -1.07 -36.87
N ALA A 6 2.78 -1.06 -35.59
CA ALA A 6 1.81 -0.14 -35.01
C ALA A 6 2.41 1.23 -34.64
N ASP A 7 3.70 1.46 -34.90
CA ASP A 7 4.43 2.70 -34.54
C ASP A 7 4.39 3.01 -33.02
N ILE A 8 4.32 1.95 -32.19
CA ILE A 8 4.32 2.01 -30.73
C ILE A 8 5.75 1.82 -30.18
N ALA A 9 6.66 1.25 -30.98
CA ALA A 9 8.05 1.01 -30.60
C ALA A 9 9.02 1.27 -31.77
N ASP A 10 10.09 2.03 -31.51
CA ASP A 10 11.07 2.46 -32.52
C ASP A 10 12.08 1.38 -32.92
N PHE A 11 12.40 0.44 -32.02
CA PHE A 11 13.45 -0.56 -32.24
C PHE A 11 13.20 -1.84 -31.44
N HIS A 12 13.61 -2.97 -31.98
CA HIS A 12 13.57 -4.26 -31.28
C HIS A 12 14.94 -4.90 -31.29
N ALA A 13 15.44 -5.20 -30.10
CA ALA A 13 16.78 -5.71 -29.87
C ALA A 13 16.71 -6.91 -28.92
N ASN A 14 17.57 -7.91 -29.14
CA ASN A 14 17.58 -9.14 -28.35
C ASN A 14 18.53 -9.08 -27.15
N SER A 15 19.33 -8.02 -27.04
CA SER A 15 20.24 -7.79 -25.91
C SER A 15 20.34 -6.31 -25.55
N LEU A 16 20.71 -6.02 -24.31
CA LEU A 16 20.88 -4.65 -23.82
C LEU A 16 21.93 -3.89 -24.64
N GLU A 17 23.01 -4.56 -25.05
CA GLU A 17 24.08 -4.00 -25.88
C GLU A 17 23.53 -3.53 -27.24
N SER A 18 22.64 -4.32 -27.86
CA SER A 18 22.01 -3.95 -29.12
C SER A 18 21.03 -2.77 -29.00
N VAL A 19 20.43 -2.56 -27.82
CA VAL A 19 19.65 -1.35 -27.52
C VAL A 19 20.58 -0.15 -27.35
N LEU A 20 21.67 -0.29 -26.60
CA LEU A 20 22.62 0.80 -26.35
C LEU A 20 23.29 1.29 -27.65
N GLN A 21 23.59 0.38 -28.58
CA GLN A 21 24.13 0.74 -29.89
C GLN A 21 23.12 1.54 -30.73
N SER A 22 21.84 1.21 -30.71
CA SER A 22 20.84 1.92 -31.53
C SER A 22 20.59 3.35 -31.07
N VAL A 23 20.85 3.65 -29.79
CA VAL A 23 20.71 4.99 -29.20
C VAL A 23 22.05 5.74 -29.05
N ASN A 24 23.13 5.29 -29.69
CA ASN A 24 24.48 5.86 -29.59
C ASN A 24 25.03 5.94 -28.14
N LEU A 25 24.66 5.01 -27.26
CA LEU A 25 25.13 4.89 -25.88
C LEU A 25 25.99 3.64 -25.65
N ALA A 26 26.67 3.15 -26.69
CA ALA A 26 27.46 1.91 -26.63
C ALA A 26 28.58 1.93 -25.56
N ASP A 27 29.15 3.12 -25.27
CA ASP A 27 30.21 3.32 -24.27
C ASP A 27 29.68 3.87 -22.93
N ALA A 28 28.37 3.89 -22.71
CA ALA A 28 27.79 4.43 -21.47
C ALA A 28 28.03 3.51 -20.27
N GLU A 29 28.28 4.10 -19.10
CA GLU A 29 28.39 3.38 -17.83
C GLU A 29 27.01 2.85 -17.40
N ILE A 30 26.83 1.53 -17.43
CA ILE A 30 25.58 0.90 -16.98
C ILE A 30 25.56 0.87 -15.46
N ARG A 31 24.67 1.65 -14.84
CA ARG A 31 24.39 1.58 -13.41
C ARG A 31 23.11 0.82 -13.16
N TYR A 32 23.25 -0.38 -12.60
CA TYR A 32 22.11 -1.14 -12.10
C TYR A 32 21.59 -0.46 -10.84
N ALA A 33 20.33 0.01 -10.88
CA ALA A 33 19.63 0.41 -9.67
C ALA A 33 19.41 -0.86 -8.83
N SER A 34 20.09 -0.95 -7.68
CA SER A 34 19.81 -1.99 -6.70
C SER A 34 18.56 -1.62 -5.92
N GLU A 35 17.60 -2.52 -5.90
CA GLU A 35 16.42 -2.46 -5.05
C GLU A 35 16.83 -2.28 -3.58
N THR A 36 16.26 -1.27 -2.92
CA THR A 36 16.44 -1.10 -1.48
C THR A 36 15.55 -2.09 -0.71
N TRP A 37 15.93 -2.40 0.53
CA TRP A 37 15.11 -3.27 1.40
C TRP A 37 13.69 -2.71 1.60
N ALA A 38 13.56 -1.37 1.64
CA ALA A 38 12.29 -0.67 1.78
C ALA A 38 11.42 -0.85 0.54
N GLU A 39 11.99 -0.71 -0.66
CA GLU A 39 11.29 -0.91 -1.93
C GLU A 39 10.79 -2.36 -2.08
N SER A 40 11.62 -3.32 -1.69
CA SER A 40 11.22 -4.73 -1.69
C SER A 40 10.08 -5.02 -0.71
N LEU A 41 10.10 -4.40 0.48
CA LEU A 41 9.01 -4.49 1.45
C LEU A 41 7.72 -3.86 0.90
N VAL A 42 7.79 -2.68 0.31
CA VAL A 42 6.64 -2.00 -0.30
C VAL A 42 6.03 -2.87 -1.39
N ARG A 43 6.86 -3.37 -2.32
CA ARG A 43 6.40 -4.28 -3.38
C ARG A 43 5.73 -5.54 -2.82
N PHE A 44 6.25 -6.08 -1.72
CA PHE A 44 5.64 -7.23 -1.05
C PHE A 44 4.27 -6.87 -0.45
N LEU A 45 4.15 -5.73 0.25
CA LEU A 45 2.90 -5.27 0.86
C LEU A 45 1.83 -4.90 -0.19
N THR A 46 2.24 -4.36 -1.33
CA THR A 46 1.35 -4.02 -2.45
C THR A 46 1.05 -5.20 -3.38
N HIS A 47 1.63 -6.38 -3.14
CA HIS A 47 1.30 -7.56 -3.91
C HIS A 47 -0.20 -7.90 -3.69
N PRO A 48 -1.00 -8.17 -4.75
CA PRO A 48 -2.46 -8.32 -4.64
C PRO A 48 -2.93 -9.30 -3.55
N VAL A 49 -2.19 -10.40 -3.39
CA VAL A 49 -2.47 -11.42 -2.37
C VAL A 49 -2.17 -10.92 -0.94
N VAL A 50 -1.08 -10.20 -0.74
CA VAL A 50 -0.67 -9.70 0.58
C VAL A 50 -1.56 -8.53 0.98
N SER A 51 -1.79 -7.63 0.03
CA SER A 51 -2.69 -6.49 0.13
C SER A 51 -4.12 -6.90 0.53
N SER A 52 -4.70 -7.90 -0.17
CA SER A 52 -6.02 -8.43 0.19
C SER A 52 -6.05 -9.12 1.56
N LEU A 53 -4.98 -9.83 1.94
CA LEU A 53 -4.86 -10.44 3.26
C LEU A 53 -4.80 -9.38 4.37
N LEU A 54 -3.99 -8.33 4.20
CA LEU A 54 -3.89 -7.22 5.16
C LEU A 54 -5.22 -6.53 5.36
N MET A 55 -5.98 -6.27 4.28
CA MET A 55 -7.33 -5.69 4.39
C MET A 55 -8.29 -6.63 5.12
N THR A 56 -8.26 -7.92 4.79
CA THR A 56 -9.15 -8.89 5.41
C THR A 56 -8.86 -9.04 6.90
N VAL A 57 -7.60 -9.19 7.28
CA VAL A 57 -7.16 -9.25 8.70
C VAL A 57 -7.45 -7.93 9.40
N GLY A 58 -7.23 -6.81 8.71
CA GLY A 58 -7.54 -5.46 9.15
C GLY A 58 -8.98 -5.30 9.61
N ILE A 59 -9.90 -5.54 8.67
CA ILE A 59 -11.34 -5.42 8.90
C ILE A 59 -11.82 -6.45 9.93
N LEU A 60 -11.42 -7.72 9.80
CA LEU A 60 -11.84 -8.77 10.72
C LEU A 60 -11.35 -8.51 12.15
N GLY A 61 -10.11 -8.06 12.32
CA GLY A 61 -9.54 -7.74 13.64
C GLY A 61 -10.36 -6.67 14.35
N ILE A 62 -10.69 -5.60 13.63
CA ILE A 62 -11.53 -4.52 14.14
C ILE A 62 -12.97 -5.01 14.41
N MET A 63 -13.58 -5.79 13.50
CA MET A 63 -14.92 -6.33 13.69
C MET A 63 -15.03 -7.27 14.90
N LEU A 64 -14.01 -8.11 15.12
CA LEU A 64 -13.95 -9.00 16.27
C LEU A 64 -13.84 -8.20 17.57
N GLU A 65 -13.03 -7.13 17.56
CA GLU A 65 -12.90 -6.22 18.68
C GLU A 65 -14.24 -5.60 19.07
N MET A 66 -15.06 -5.16 18.09
CA MET A 66 -16.40 -4.61 18.39
C MET A 66 -17.34 -5.61 19.09
N ARG A 67 -17.07 -6.92 18.97
CA ARG A 67 -17.88 -7.97 19.58
C ARG A 67 -17.46 -8.28 21.01
N MET A 68 -16.25 -7.89 21.40
CA MET A 68 -15.67 -8.18 22.71
C MET A 68 -15.59 -6.89 23.54
N PRO A 69 -15.96 -6.94 24.83
CA PRO A 69 -15.77 -5.78 25.69
C PRO A 69 -14.28 -5.63 26.04
N GLY A 70 -13.66 -4.56 25.56
CA GLY A 70 -12.26 -4.22 25.83
C GLY A 70 -11.52 -3.81 24.55
N PHE A 71 -10.21 -3.57 24.68
CA PHE A 71 -9.28 -3.57 23.56
C PHE A 71 -8.33 -4.77 23.70
N GLY A 72 -8.30 -5.62 22.68
CA GLY A 72 -7.57 -6.86 22.68
C GLY A 72 -6.59 -6.99 21.52
N VAL A 73 -6.01 -8.18 21.46
CA VAL A 73 -5.12 -8.61 20.37
C VAL A 73 -5.75 -8.46 18.97
N PRO A 74 -7.05 -8.76 18.75
CA PRO A 74 -7.68 -8.65 17.43
C PRO A 74 -7.72 -7.22 16.91
N GLY A 75 -8.12 -6.25 17.74
CA GLY A 75 -8.16 -4.84 17.36
C GLY A 75 -6.78 -4.28 17.03
N ALA A 76 -5.75 -4.62 17.80
CA ALA A 76 -4.38 -4.21 17.54
C ALA A 76 -3.85 -4.78 16.22
N LEU A 77 -4.08 -6.08 15.96
CA LEU A 77 -3.72 -6.73 14.69
C LEU A 77 -4.46 -6.11 13.51
N GLY A 78 -5.74 -5.78 13.70
CA GLY A 78 -6.55 -5.10 12.70
C GLY A 78 -5.98 -3.72 12.35
N LEU A 79 -5.71 -2.89 13.36
CA LEU A 79 -5.18 -1.55 13.18
C LEU A 79 -3.81 -1.54 12.49
N ILE A 80 -2.90 -2.43 12.91
CA ILE A 80 -1.57 -2.57 12.33
C ILE A 80 -1.66 -3.03 10.87
N SER A 81 -2.55 -3.97 10.57
CA SER A 81 -2.72 -4.51 9.23
C SER A 81 -3.29 -3.45 8.26
N LEU A 82 -4.27 -2.66 8.71
CA LEU A 82 -4.78 -1.51 7.94
C LEU A 82 -3.69 -0.45 7.75
N ALA A 83 -2.95 -0.09 8.80
CA ALA A 83 -1.86 0.89 8.71
C ALA A 83 -0.79 0.45 7.70
N LEU A 84 -0.38 -0.83 7.71
CA LEU A 84 0.60 -1.38 6.77
C LEU A 84 0.07 -1.41 5.33
N PHE A 85 -1.19 -1.75 5.13
CA PHE A 85 -1.83 -1.75 3.82
C PHE A 85 -1.79 -0.35 3.19
N PHE A 86 -2.30 0.65 3.91
CA PHE A 86 -2.38 2.01 3.39
C PHE A 86 -0.99 2.65 3.23
N TRP A 87 -0.06 2.37 4.16
CA TRP A 87 1.33 2.81 4.03
C TRP A 87 2.00 2.25 2.76
N GLY A 88 1.83 0.96 2.50
CA GLY A 88 2.38 0.31 1.30
C GLY A 88 1.83 0.91 0.00
N HIS A 89 0.51 1.11 -0.08
CA HIS A 89 -0.14 1.65 -1.29
C HIS A 89 0.13 3.13 -1.50
N GLY A 90 0.25 3.89 -0.41
CA GLY A 90 0.61 5.30 -0.47
C GLY A 90 1.99 5.57 -1.03
N LEU A 91 2.95 4.66 -0.83
CA LEU A 91 4.30 4.77 -1.40
C LEU A 91 4.34 4.48 -2.91
N VAL A 92 3.36 3.76 -3.46
CA VAL A 92 3.25 3.50 -4.91
C VAL A 92 2.47 4.64 -5.62
N GLN A 93 2.17 5.75 -4.93
CA GLN A 93 1.38 6.88 -5.45
C GLN A 93 0.01 6.47 -6.01
N LEU A 94 -0.49 5.29 -5.62
CA LEU A 94 -1.82 4.81 -6.01
C LEU A 94 -2.93 5.49 -5.20
N ALA A 95 -2.57 6.05 -4.04
CA ALA A 95 -3.46 6.83 -3.17
C ALA A 95 -3.09 8.32 -3.28
N GLY A 96 -4.10 9.16 -3.52
CA GLY A 96 -3.95 10.61 -3.45
C GLY A 96 -3.79 11.13 -2.01
N LEU A 97 -3.68 12.46 -1.90
CA LEU A 97 -3.58 13.14 -0.60
C LEU A 97 -4.86 13.02 0.23
N GLU A 98 -6.01 12.86 -0.43
CA GLU A 98 -7.32 12.79 0.21
C GLU A 98 -7.50 11.48 0.99
N GLU A 99 -7.07 10.37 0.38
CA GLU A 99 -7.04 9.03 0.96
C GLU A 99 -6.14 8.99 2.19
N PHE A 100 -4.93 9.56 2.11
CA PHE A 100 -4.02 9.66 3.25
C PHE A 100 -4.62 10.46 4.42
N LEU A 101 -5.34 11.54 4.12
CA LEU A 101 -5.96 12.38 5.13
C LEU A 101 -7.11 11.64 5.83
N LEU A 102 -7.97 10.97 5.05
CA LEU A 102 -9.10 10.18 5.56
C LEU A 102 -8.64 9.00 6.40
N VAL A 103 -7.66 8.24 5.92
CA VAL A 103 -7.08 7.10 6.64
C VAL A 103 -6.38 7.55 7.91
N GLY A 104 -5.57 8.61 7.84
CA GLY A 104 -4.89 9.17 9.00
C GLY A 104 -5.87 9.64 10.06
N LEU A 105 -6.92 10.36 9.66
CA LEU A 105 -8.01 10.76 10.56
C LEU A 105 -8.73 9.54 11.14
N GLY A 106 -8.99 8.52 10.33
CA GLY A 106 -9.62 7.28 10.75
C GLY A 106 -8.82 6.54 11.83
N LEU A 107 -7.52 6.37 11.63
CA LEU A 107 -6.61 5.75 12.61
C LEU A 107 -6.55 6.56 13.91
N ILE A 108 -6.52 7.90 13.84
CA ILE A 108 -6.54 8.77 15.01
C ILE A 108 -7.84 8.60 15.79
N LEU A 109 -8.99 8.59 15.12
CA LEU A 109 -10.29 8.43 15.77
C LEU A 109 -10.43 7.06 16.45
N VAL A 110 -9.98 5.98 15.79
CA VAL A 110 -9.95 4.66 16.40
C VAL A 110 -8.99 4.62 17.60
N GLY A 111 -7.79 5.20 17.47
CA GLY A 111 -6.83 5.29 18.57
C GLY A 111 -7.36 6.09 19.77
N LEU A 112 -8.03 7.22 19.51
CA LEU A 112 -8.61 8.06 20.55
C LEU A 112 -9.69 7.31 21.34
N GLU A 113 -10.52 6.53 20.67
CA GLU A 113 -11.46 5.63 21.34
C GLU A 113 -10.72 4.66 22.27
N ILE A 114 -9.71 3.94 21.74
CA ILE A 114 -8.99 2.92 22.49
C ILE A 114 -8.32 3.47 23.75
N PHE A 115 -7.68 4.65 23.66
CA PHE A 115 -6.85 5.20 24.74
C PHE A 115 -7.57 6.19 25.67
N VAL A 116 -8.63 6.85 25.20
CA VAL A 116 -9.27 7.96 25.93
C VAL A 116 -10.70 7.63 26.37
N ILE A 117 -11.47 6.90 25.56
CA ILE A 117 -12.88 6.63 25.79
C ILE A 117 -13.08 5.11 25.88
N PRO A 118 -12.94 4.49 27.06
CA PRO A 118 -13.12 3.06 27.20
C PRO A 118 -14.56 2.66 26.83
N GLY A 119 -14.71 2.04 25.66
CA GLY A 119 -15.97 1.60 25.07
C GLY A 119 -16.02 1.89 23.57
N PHE A 120 -16.49 0.93 22.76
CA PHE A 120 -16.64 1.13 21.32
C PHE A 120 -17.87 2.02 21.03
N GLY A 121 -17.63 3.32 20.93
CA GLY A 121 -18.60 4.39 20.70
C GLY A 121 -18.46 5.08 19.35
N ILE A 122 -18.78 6.37 19.31
CA ILE A 122 -18.95 7.15 18.07
C ILE A 122 -17.60 7.39 17.38
N ALA A 123 -16.50 7.57 18.12
CA ALA A 123 -15.20 7.83 17.53
C ALA A 123 -14.66 6.58 16.81
N GLY A 124 -14.86 5.38 17.38
CA GLY A 124 -14.51 4.12 16.70
C GLY A 124 -15.29 3.92 15.40
N ILE A 125 -16.61 4.17 15.40
CA ILE A 125 -17.47 4.02 14.22
C ILE A 125 -17.07 5.00 13.10
N LEU A 126 -16.86 6.28 13.45
CA LEU A 126 -16.41 7.30 12.50
C LEU A 126 -15.02 6.97 11.94
N GLY A 127 -14.14 6.45 12.79
CA GLY A 127 -12.81 6.02 12.38
C GLY A 127 -12.84 4.90 11.35
N ILE A 128 -13.68 3.88 11.55
CA ILE A 128 -13.88 2.80 10.56
C ILE A 128 -14.48 3.35 9.26
N MET A 129 -15.48 4.22 9.34
CA MET A 129 -16.09 4.80 8.14
C MET A 129 -15.09 5.62 7.33
N ALA A 130 -14.22 6.38 7.99
CA ALA A 130 -13.16 7.12 7.34
C ALA A 130 -12.13 6.19 6.66
N LEU A 131 -11.80 5.06 7.28
CA LEU A 131 -10.91 4.03 6.71
C LEU A 131 -11.55 3.28 5.52
N MET A 132 -12.87 3.17 5.46
CA MET A 132 -13.57 2.52 4.34
C MET A 132 -13.83 3.47 3.16
N GLY A 133 -13.88 4.78 3.42
CA GLY A 133 -14.16 5.81 2.41
C GLY A 133 -12.92 6.41 1.75
N GLY A 134 -11.74 6.16 2.31
CA GLY A 134 -10.43 6.53 1.74
C GLY A 134 -9.71 5.38 1.07
#